data_AF-A0AAD8AK74-F1
#
_entry.id   AF-A0AAD8AK74-F1
#
_cell.length_a   1.000
_cell.length_b   1.000
_cell.length_c   1.000
_cell.angle_alpha   90.00
_cell.angle_beta   90.00
_cell.angle_gamma   90.00
#
_symmetry.space_group_name_H-M   'P 1'
#
loop_
_entity.id
_entity.type
_entity.pdbx_description
1 polymer ?
#
loop_
_entity_poly.entity_id
_entity_poly.type
_entity_poly.pdbx_seq_one_letter_code
_entity_poly.pdbx_strand_id
1 'polypeptide(L)'
;MFGCILAATMRFFDTNPSGRVLNRFSKDMGAVDEQLPKALLECIQVLLVMCGILTMVTIVNYWLLIPMVVMGFLFYKVRGIYVATAQDIKRIEGITRSPVFSHLSASMNGLTTIRASQAQEMVSKEFDSHQMNSEKESDLETQP
;
A
#
# COMPACT_ATOMS: atom_id res chain seq x y z
N MET A 1 -2.45 -4.06 -22.86
CA MET A 1 -1.85 -5.20 -22.12
C MET A 1 -2.11 -6.55 -22.78
N PHE A 2 -3.36 -6.92 -23.10
CA PHE A 2 -3.67 -8.23 -23.69
C PHE A 2 -2.91 -8.50 -25.01
N GLY A 3 -2.79 -7.50 -25.89
CA GLY A 3 -2.00 -7.60 -27.12
C GLY A 3 -0.50 -7.87 -26.89
N CYS A 4 0.08 -7.36 -25.79
CA CYS A 4 1.48 -7.61 -25.44
C CYS A 4 1.68 -9.05 -24.93
N ILE A 5 0.66 -9.62 -24.27
CA ILE A 5 0.68 -11.01 -23.81
C ILE A 5 0.52 -11.95 -25.02
N LEU A 6 -0.35 -11.63 -25.97
CA LEU A 6 -0.52 -12.43 -27.20
C LEU A 6 0.73 -12.40 -28.11
N ALA A 7 1.49 -11.31 -28.08
CA ALA A 7 2.75 -11.17 -28.81
C ALA A 7 3.97 -11.74 -28.05
N ALA A 8 3.79 -12.27 -26.84
CA ALA A 8 4.90 -12.79 -26.04
C ALA A 8 5.42 -14.12 -26.59
N THR A 9 6.75 -14.30 -26.54
CA THR A 9 7.41 -15.52 -27.03
C THR A 9 6.97 -16.75 -26.23
N MET A 10 6.85 -17.92 -26.87
CA MET A 10 6.43 -19.17 -26.21
C MET A 10 7.22 -19.49 -24.93
N ARG A 11 8.52 -19.17 -24.92
CA ARG A 11 9.42 -19.30 -23.75
C ARG A 11 8.90 -18.59 -22.48
N PHE A 12 8.16 -17.50 -22.63
CA PHE A 12 7.54 -16.78 -21.52
C PHE A 12 6.45 -17.62 -20.83
N PHE A 13 5.65 -18.34 -21.62
CA PHE A 13 4.57 -19.21 -21.15
C PHE A 13 5.07 -20.55 -20.61
N ASP A 14 6.23 -21.03 -21.09
CA ASP A 14 6.88 -22.22 -20.53
C ASP A 14 7.47 -21.95 -19.14
N THR A 15 7.97 -20.72 -18.91
CA THR A 15 8.60 -20.32 -17.65
C THR A 15 7.58 -19.82 -16.62
N ASN A 16 6.43 -19.29 -17.07
CA ASN A 16 5.40 -18.74 -16.20
C ASN A 16 4.07 -19.47 -16.42
N PRO A 17 3.57 -20.23 -15.43
CA PRO A 17 2.30 -20.92 -15.58
C PRO A 17 1.17 -19.92 -15.86
N SER A 18 0.34 -20.24 -16.85
CA SER A 18 -0.74 -19.39 -17.34
C SER A 18 -1.69 -18.90 -16.23
N GLY A 19 -1.94 -19.73 -15.20
CA GLY A 19 -2.74 -19.35 -14.03
C GLY A 19 -2.15 -18.20 -13.21
N ARG A 20 -0.82 -18.08 -13.10
CA ARG A 20 -0.17 -16.97 -12.38
C ARG A 20 -0.27 -15.66 -13.17
N VAL A 21 -0.13 -15.76 -14.50
CA VAL A 21 -0.30 -14.61 -15.41
C VAL A 21 -1.75 -14.12 -15.35
N LEU A 22 -2.72 -15.04 -15.38
CA LEU A 22 -4.14 -14.69 -15.26
C LEU A 22 -4.48 -14.06 -13.91
N ASN A 23 -4.03 -14.64 -12.79
CA ASN A 23 -4.29 -14.10 -11.46
C ASN A 23 -3.73 -12.69 -11.29
N ARG A 24 -2.52 -12.44 -11.81
CA ARG A 24 -1.91 -11.12 -11.79
C ARG A 24 -2.65 -10.14 -12.70
N PHE A 25 -3.00 -10.56 -13.92
CA PHE A 25 -3.77 -9.72 -14.84
C PHE A 25 -5.14 -9.34 -14.27
N SER A 26 -5.90 -10.29 -13.73
CA SER A 26 -7.20 -10.04 -13.11
C SER A 26 -7.08 -9.08 -11.91
N LYS A 27 -6.06 -9.24 -11.06
CA LYS A 27 -5.83 -8.35 -9.92
C LYS A 27 -5.44 -6.94 -10.36
N ASP A 28 -4.51 -6.82 -11.31
CA ASP A 28 -4.03 -5.53 -11.82
C ASP A 28 -5.15 -4.79 -12.56
N MET A 29 -5.96 -5.51 -13.37
CA MET A 29 -7.12 -4.94 -14.05
C MET A 29 -8.18 -4.46 -13.06
N GLY A 30 -8.49 -5.27 -12.03
CA GLY A 30 -9.43 -4.87 -10.99
C GLY A 30 -8.97 -3.62 -10.22
N ALA A 31 -7.68 -3.50 -9.92
CA ALA A 31 -7.14 -2.29 -9.29
C ALA A 31 -7.24 -1.06 -10.22
N VAL A 32 -6.97 -1.22 -11.51
CA VAL A 32 -7.10 -0.13 -12.50
C VAL A 32 -8.55 0.28 -12.69
N ASP A 33 -9.49 -0.66 -12.69
CA ASP A 33 -10.90 -0.35 -12.95
C ASP A 33 -11.60 0.26 -11.73
N GLU A 34 -11.23 -0.14 -10.51
CA GLU A 34 -11.89 0.32 -9.29
C GLU A 34 -11.15 1.48 -8.60
N GLN A 35 -9.83 1.37 -8.44
CA GLN A 35 -9.06 2.31 -7.63
C GLN A 35 -8.64 3.55 -8.43
N LEU A 36 -8.32 3.39 -9.72
CA LEU A 36 -7.87 4.51 -10.55
C LEU A 36 -8.96 5.58 -10.73
N PRO A 37 -10.23 5.25 -11.08
CA PRO A 37 -11.25 6.27 -11.27
C PRO A 37 -11.55 7.03 -9.99
N LYS A 38 -11.56 6.33 -8.85
CA LYS A 38 -11.75 6.95 -7.54
C LYS A 38 -10.63 7.95 -7.22
N ALA A 39 -9.37 7.55 -7.38
CA ALA A 39 -8.23 8.44 -7.16
C ALA A 39 -8.23 9.64 -8.12
N LEU A 40 -8.63 9.44 -9.38
CA LEU A 40 -8.75 10.52 -10.36
C LEU A 40 -9.85 11.52 -9.98
N LEU A 41 -11.03 11.04 -9.56
CA LEU A 41 -12.11 11.91 -9.10
C LEU A 41 -11.70 12.73 -7.88
N GLU A 42 -11.07 12.11 -6.89
CA GLU A 42 -10.53 12.80 -5.72
C GLU A 42 -9.49 13.86 -6.12
N CYS A 43 -8.59 13.53 -7.04
CA CYS A 43 -7.58 14.46 -7.56
C CYS A 43 -8.23 15.67 -8.25
N ILE A 44 -9.18 15.43 -9.15
CA ILE A 44 -9.92 16.49 -9.86
C ILE A 44 -10.68 17.37 -8.86
N GLN A 45 -11.38 16.76 -7.90
CA GLN A 45 -12.10 17.50 -6.87
C GLN A 45 -11.19 18.41 -6.05
N VAL A 46 -10.04 17.89 -5.58
CA VAL A 46 -9.06 18.68 -4.81
C VAL A 46 -8.49 19.81 -5.65
N LEU A 47 -8.18 19.57 -6.93
CA LEU A 47 -7.69 20.60 -7.84
C LEU A 47 -8.72 21.72 -8.06
N LEU A 48 -9.99 21.36 -8.31
CA LEU A 48 -11.06 22.35 -8.49
C LEU A 48 -11.28 23.18 -7.23
N VAL A 49 -11.30 22.55 -6.05
CA VAL A 49 -11.44 23.25 -4.77
C VAL A 49 -10.26 24.20 -4.53
N MET A 50 -9.03 23.76 -4.77
CA MET A 50 -7.84 24.60 -4.65
C MET A 50 -7.88 25.81 -5.59
N CYS A 51 -8.24 25.60 -6.86
CA CYS A 51 -8.43 26.69 -7.81
C CYS A 51 -9.52 27.68 -7.34
N GLY A 52 -10.62 27.17 -6.78
CA GLY A 52 -11.68 28.00 -6.21
C GLY A 52 -11.19 28.87 -5.05
N ILE A 53 -10.44 28.28 -4.10
CA ILE A 53 -9.86 29.00 -2.97
C ILE A 53 -8.89 30.09 -3.45
N LEU A 54 -7.98 29.76 -4.36
CA LEU A 54 -7.01 30.72 -4.92
C LEU A 54 -7.69 31.89 -5.62
N THR A 55 -8.72 31.61 -6.42
CA THR A 55 -9.51 32.64 -7.11
C THR A 55 -10.24 33.54 -6.11
N MET A 56 -10.86 32.95 -5.10
CA MET A 56 -11.60 33.69 -4.08
C MET A 56 -10.68 34.62 -3.27
N VAL A 57 -9.52 34.12 -2.83
CA VAL A 57 -8.51 34.92 -2.10
C VAL A 57 -8.01 36.09 -2.93
N THR A 58 -7.78 35.88 -4.23
CA THR A 58 -7.31 36.93 -5.15
C THR A 58 -8.36 38.04 -5.32
N ILE A 59 -9.65 37.70 -5.38
CA ILE A 59 -10.74 38.69 -5.51
C ILE A 59 -10.90 39.50 -4.24
N VAL A 60 -10.81 38.88 -3.05
CA VAL A 60 -11.04 39.56 -1.77
C VAL A 60 -9.92 40.54 -1.45
N ASN A 61 -8.66 40.11 -1.51
CA ASN A 61 -7.53 41.00 -1.27
C ASN A 61 -6.21 40.41 -1.78
N TYR A 62 -5.57 41.09 -2.74
CA TYR A 62 -4.32 40.64 -3.33
C TYR A 62 -3.14 40.61 -2.34
N TRP A 63 -3.16 41.39 -1.24
CA TRP A 63 -2.10 41.35 -0.23
C TRP A 63 -2.07 40.04 0.55
N LEU A 64 -3.20 39.33 0.67
CA LEU A 64 -3.27 38.03 1.34
C LEU A 64 -2.57 36.90 0.57
N LEU A 65 -2.18 37.16 -0.68
CA LEU A 65 -1.44 36.20 -1.51
C LEU A 65 0.00 36.01 -0.99
N ILE A 66 0.59 37.06 -0.39
CA ILE A 66 1.94 37.02 0.18
C ILE A 66 2.04 36.00 1.35
N PRO A 67 1.24 36.11 2.43
CA PRO A 67 1.30 35.13 3.52
C PRO A 67 0.87 33.73 3.06
N MET A 68 -0.05 33.61 2.10
CA MET A 68 -0.43 32.31 1.52
C MET A 68 0.77 31.61 0.84
N VAL A 69 1.56 32.32 0.05
CA VAL A 69 2.75 31.75 -0.63
C VAL A 69 3.82 31.36 0.39
N VAL A 70 4.07 32.20 1.39
CA VAL A 70 5.03 31.89 2.47
C VAL A 70 4.60 30.63 3.20
N MET A 71 3.33 30.51 3.55
CA MET A 71 2.82 29.35 4.26
C MET A 71 2.81 28.10 3.38
N GLY A 72 2.49 28.24 2.09
CA GLY A 72 2.57 27.16 1.11
C GLY A 72 3.99 26.62 0.95
N PHE A 73 5.00 27.49 0.96
CA PHE A 73 6.40 27.09 0.90
C PHE A 73 6.83 26.30 2.14
N LEU A 74 6.45 26.76 3.34
CA LEU A 74 6.70 26.01 4.58
C LEU A 74 6.00 24.64 4.56
N PHE A 75 4.75 24.59 4.13
CA PHE A 75 4.01 23.34 3.95
C PHE A 75 4.70 22.39 2.97
N TYR A 76 5.25 22.90 1.86
CA TYR A 76 5.96 22.08 0.89
C TYR A 76 7.20 21.42 1.52
N LYS A 77 7.96 22.15 2.35
CA LYS A 77 9.12 21.60 3.07
C LYS A 77 8.71 20.54 4.08
N VAL A 78 7.69 20.81 4.90
CA VAL A 78 7.17 19.84 5.89
C VAL A 78 6.61 18.60 5.20
N ARG A 79 5.88 18.76 4.08
CA ARG A 79 5.34 17.65 3.30
C ARG A 79 6.44 16.70 2.82
N GLY A 80 7.60 17.21 2.40
CA GLY A 80 8.72 16.37 1.98
C GLY A 80 9.18 15.42 3.09
N ILE A 81 9.30 15.94 4.32
CA ILE A 81 9.66 15.14 5.49
C ILE A 81 8.53 14.16 5.83
N TYR A 82 7.28 14.64 5.91
CA TYR A 82 6.13 13.82 6.24
C TYR A 82 5.94 12.64 5.28
N VAL A 83 6.06 12.86 3.97
CA VAL A 83 5.91 11.79 2.97
C VAL A 83 7.02 10.75 3.10
N ALA A 84 8.27 11.18 3.32
CA ALA A 84 9.38 10.25 3.54
C ALA A 84 9.13 9.40 4.79
N THR A 85 8.81 10.03 5.93
CA THR A 85 8.52 9.33 7.18
C THR A 85 7.31 8.39 7.05
N ALA A 86 6.23 8.83 6.40
CA ALA A 86 5.04 7.99 6.21
C ALA A 86 5.31 6.78 5.31
N GLN A 87 6.19 6.92 4.30
CA GLN A 87 6.63 5.81 3.47
C GLN A 87 7.49 4.82 4.27
N ASP A 88 8.38 5.32 5.12
CA ASP A 88 9.22 4.49 5.98
C ASP A 88 8.37 3.71 7.01
N ILE A 89 7.38 4.36 7.64
CA ILE A 89 6.43 3.70 8.55
C ILE A 89 5.66 2.59 7.81
N LYS A 90 5.11 2.88 6.63
CA LYS A 90 4.42 1.86 5.82
C LYS A 90 5.33 0.69 5.42
N ARG A 91 6.63 0.96 5.22
CA ARG A 91 7.61 -0.08 4.92
C ARG A 91 7.89 -0.95 6.13
N ILE A 92 8.06 -0.35 7.32
CA ILE A 92 8.27 -1.08 8.58
C ILE A 92 7.03 -1.94 8.88
N GLU A 93 5.83 -1.37 8.81
CA GLU A 93 4.56 -2.11 9.00
C GLU A 93 4.47 -3.31 8.04
N GLY A 94 4.89 -3.13 6.78
CA GLY A 94 4.94 -4.21 5.79
C GLY A 94 5.93 -5.33 6.15
N ILE A 95 7.11 -4.98 6.66
CA ILE A 95 8.16 -5.94 7.05
C ILE A 95 7.72 -6.73 8.29
N THR A 96 7.17 -6.07 9.30
CA THR A 96 6.72 -6.71 10.55
C THR A 96 5.50 -7.62 10.32
N ARG A 97 4.56 -7.23 9.46
CA ARG A 97 3.39 -8.09 9.13
C ARG A 97 3.68 -9.23 8.16
N SER A 98 4.70 -9.10 7.30
CA SER A 98 5.03 -10.12 6.28
C SER A 98 5.28 -11.53 6.85
N PRO A 99 6.04 -11.76 7.95
CA PRO A 99 6.29 -13.11 8.48
C PRO A 99 5.01 -13.78 8.99
N VAL A 100 4.10 -13.02 9.62
CA VAL A 100 2.79 -13.53 10.09
C VAL A 100 1.97 -14.06 8.91
N PHE A 101 1.88 -13.28 7.82
CA PHE A 101 1.19 -13.71 6.59
C PHE A 101 1.88 -14.90 5.91
N SER A 102 3.22 -14.93 5.89
CA SER A 102 3.99 -16.05 5.33
C SER A 102 3.77 -17.34 6.12
N HIS A 103 3.79 -17.26 7.45
CA HIS A 103 3.53 -18.41 8.33
C HIS A 103 2.10 -18.93 8.19
N LEU A 104 1.10 -18.05 8.08
CA LEU A 104 -0.28 -18.44 7.77
C LEU A 104 -0.39 -19.12 6.41
N SER A 105 0.25 -18.58 5.39
CA SER A 105 0.23 -19.18 4.05
C SER A 105 0.88 -20.57 4.04
N ALA A 106 2.02 -20.74 4.72
CA ALA A 106 2.68 -22.03 4.87
C ALA A 106 1.80 -23.04 5.65
N SER A 107 1.14 -22.59 6.72
CA SER A 107 0.25 -23.41 7.54
C SER A 107 -0.99 -23.87 6.76
N MET A 108 -1.59 -23.00 5.94
CA MET A 108 -2.72 -23.37 5.08
C MET A 108 -2.33 -24.39 4.02
N ASN A 109 -1.17 -24.22 3.37
CA ASN A 109 -0.69 -25.16 2.35
C ASN A 109 -0.25 -26.51 2.96
N GLY A 110 0.28 -26.50 4.19
CA GLY A 110 0.74 -27.70 4.92
C GLY A 110 -0.30 -28.31 5.86
N LEU A 111 -1.56 -27.87 5.82
CA LEU A 111 -2.59 -28.22 6.82
C LEU A 111 -2.81 -29.73 6.98
N THR A 112 -2.71 -30.49 5.88
CA THR A 112 -2.83 -31.95 5.89
C THR A 112 -1.67 -32.61 6.62
N THR A 113 -0.44 -32.16 6.40
CA THR A 113 0.77 -32.65 7.09
C THR A 113 0.76 -32.28 8.56
N ILE A 114 0.31 -31.07 8.91
CA ILE A 114 0.20 -30.60 10.31
C ILE A 114 -0.82 -31.46 11.09
N ARG A 115 -1.96 -31.79 10.47
CA ARG A 115 -2.96 -32.68 11.08
C ARG A 115 -2.47 -34.13 11.19
N ALA A 116 -1.77 -34.63 10.17
CA ALA A 116 -1.21 -35.98 10.18
C ALA A 116 -0.11 -36.17 11.24
N SER A 117 0.60 -35.10 11.59
CA SER A 117 1.67 -35.10 12.60
C SER A 117 1.22 -34.65 14.00
N GLN A 118 -0.06 -34.28 14.19
CA GLN A 118 -0.61 -33.67 15.42
C GLN A 118 0.19 -32.45 15.93
N ALA A 119 0.92 -31.75 15.06
CA ALA A 119 1.79 -30.63 15.43
C ALA A 119 1.05 -29.28 15.53
N GLN A 120 -0.28 -29.31 15.75
CA GLN A 120 -1.13 -28.12 15.69
C GLN A 120 -0.81 -27.11 16.80
N GLU A 121 -0.54 -27.59 18.03
CA GLU A 121 -0.13 -26.73 19.15
C GLU A 121 1.20 -26.03 18.89
N MET A 122 2.16 -26.73 18.28
CA MET A 122 3.49 -26.17 17.96
C MET A 122 3.36 -25.01 16.97
N VAL A 123 2.60 -25.22 15.88
CA VAL A 123 2.36 -24.20 14.84
C VAL A 123 1.57 -23.02 15.41
N SER A 124 0.59 -23.26 16.29
CA SER A 124 -0.17 -22.19 16.95
C SER A 124 0.73 -21.35 17.85
N LYS A 125 1.62 -21.99 18.62
CA LYS A 125 2.56 -21.30 19.51
C LYS A 125 3.59 -20.47 18.74
N GLU A 126 4.05 -20.98 17.59
CA GLU A 126 4.93 -20.24 16.66
C GLU A 126 4.21 -18.99 16.11
N PHE A 127 2.94 -19.13 15.71
CA PHE A 127 2.12 -18.01 15.22
C PHE A 127 1.91 -16.93 16.29
N ASP A 128 1.57 -17.34 17.52
CA ASP A 128 1.41 -16.42 18.66
C ASP A 128 2.71 -15.67 18.95
N SER A 129 3.87 -16.34 18.83
CA SER A 129 5.17 -15.70 19.01
C SER A 129 5.46 -14.59 17.98
N HIS A 130 5.06 -14.79 16.72
CA HIS A 130 5.20 -13.79 15.67
C HIS A 130 4.23 -12.61 15.85
N GLN A 131 3.00 -12.89 16.31
CA GLN A 131 2.02 -11.85 16.60
C GLN A 131 2.45 -10.97 17.78
N MET A 132 2.97 -11.59 18.84
CA MET A 132 3.44 -10.90 20.05
C MET A 132 4.70 -10.07 19.81
N ASN A 133 5.58 -10.49 18.88
CA ASN A 133 6.69 -9.65 18.41
C ASN A 133 6.19 -8.46 17.58
N SER A 134 5.14 -8.66 16.77
CA SER A 134 4.55 -7.60 15.95
C SER A 134 3.84 -6.53 16.80
N GLU A 135 3.16 -6.93 17.88
CA GLU A 135 2.52 -6.00 18.83
C GLU A 135 3.53 -5.23 19.68
N LYS A 136 4.61 -5.88 20.15
CA LYS A 136 5.67 -5.19 20.92
C LYS A 136 6.38 -4.11 20.11
N GLU A 137 6.54 -4.31 18.81
CA GLU A 137 7.19 -3.34 17.93
C GLU A 137 6.28 -2.12 17.69
N SER A 138 4.96 -2.32 17.60
CA SER A 138 3.99 -1.21 17.54
C SER A 138 3.89 -0.42 18.86
N ASP A 139 4.04 -1.07 20.01
CA ASP A 139 4.00 -0.39 21.31
C ASP A 139 5.26 0.47 21.56
N LEU A 140 6.40 0.10 20.97
CA LEU A 140 7.66 0.84 21.06
C LEU A 140 7.67 2.11 20.20
N GLU A 141 6.95 2.16 19.08
CA GLU A 141 6.77 3.37 18.26
C GLU A 141 5.75 4.36 18.86
N THR A 142 4.99 3.96 19.88
CA THR A 142 3.92 4.77 20.48
C THR A 142 4.33 5.47 21.78
N GLN A 143 5.56 5.28 22.27
CA GLN A 143 6.10 6.05 23.39
C GLN A 143 6.85 7.30 22.90
N PRO A 144 6.61 8.47 23.52
CA PRO A 144 7.01 9.80 23.03
C PRO A 144 8.52 10.06 23.06
#